data_AF-A0A814JWY4-F1
#
_entry.id   AF-A0A814JWY4-F1
#
_cell.length_a   1.000
_cell.length_b   1.000
_cell.length_c   1.000
_cell.angle_alpha   90.00
_cell.angle_beta   90.00
_cell.angle_gamma   90.00
#
_symmetry.space_group_name_H-M   'P 1'
#
loop_
_entity.id
_entity.type
_entity.pdbx_description
1 polymer ?
#
loop_
_entity_poly.entity_id
_entity_poly.type
_entity_poly.pdbx_seq_one_letter_code
_entity_poly.pdbx_strand_id
1 'polypeptide(L)'
;MLFIHQTIGIFQHFIACNDGLHISININSTKTLIQRKQRYTYWASLYLDKHGEEDINLRRGRILYLNENRLKLLYSAWISTNLDQLTNRWSTDQFDF
;
A
#
# COMPACT_ATOMS: atom_id res chain seq x y z
N MET A 1 12.89 0.90 -18.68
CA MET A 1 13.84 1.28 -17.62
C MET A 1 13.96 2.80 -17.56
N LEU A 2 12.90 3.48 -17.14
CA LEU A 2 12.85 4.92 -16.96
C LEU A 2 11.79 5.11 -15.88
N PHE A 3 12.18 5.29 -14.61
CA PHE A 3 11.37 5.91 -13.54
C PHE A 3 12.06 5.91 -12.15
N ILE A 4 13.38 5.74 -12.04
CA ILE A 4 14.06 5.69 -10.72
C ILE A 4 14.87 6.96 -10.40
N HIS A 5 15.05 7.89 -11.34
CA HIS A 5 16.02 8.97 -11.15
C HIS A 5 15.48 10.26 -10.48
N GLN A 6 14.19 10.34 -10.16
CA GLN A 6 13.58 11.52 -9.48
C GLN A 6 13.03 11.24 -8.07
N THR A 7 13.03 9.98 -7.60
CA THR A 7 12.41 9.61 -6.31
C THR A 7 13.35 9.66 -5.12
N ILE A 8 14.67 9.84 -5.33
CA ILE A 8 15.69 9.74 -4.28
C ILE A 8 15.47 10.76 -3.14
N GLY A 9 15.17 12.01 -3.48
CA GLY A 9 14.95 13.07 -2.48
C GLY A 9 13.68 12.86 -1.64
N ILE A 10 12.59 12.42 -2.27
CA ILE A 10 11.33 12.11 -1.59
C ILE A 10 11.51 10.89 -0.68
N PHE A 11 12.16 9.83 -1.17
CA PHE A 11 12.39 8.61 -0.40
C PHE A 11 13.33 8.83 0.80
N GLN A 12 14.39 9.62 0.64
CA GLN A 12 15.29 9.97 1.75
C GLN A 12 14.60 10.84 2.81
N HIS A 13 13.86 11.89 2.39
CA HIS A 13 13.09 12.72 3.33
C HIS A 13 12.03 11.90 4.05
N PHE A 14 11.38 11.01 3.34
CA PHE A 14 10.38 10.10 3.86
C PHE A 14 10.94 9.12 4.92
N ILE A 15 12.15 8.59 4.71
CA ILE A 15 12.86 7.81 5.74
C ILE A 15 13.16 8.69 6.96
N ALA A 16 13.61 9.93 6.73
CA ALA A 16 13.99 10.85 7.78
C ALA A 16 12.81 11.42 8.59
N CYS A 17 11.65 11.64 7.96
CA CYS A 17 10.52 12.36 8.55
C CYS A 17 9.34 11.48 8.94
N ASN A 18 9.24 10.24 8.43
CA ASN A 18 8.13 9.33 8.70
C ASN A 18 8.58 7.98 9.28
N ASP A 19 9.78 7.90 9.88
CA ASP A 19 10.43 6.66 10.36
C ASP A 19 10.47 5.54 9.31
N GLY A 20 10.46 5.92 8.03
CA GLY A 20 10.41 5.01 6.88
C GLY A 20 9.07 4.31 6.64
N LEU A 21 7.92 4.84 7.10
CA LEU A 21 6.57 4.26 6.95
C LEU A 21 5.79 4.84 5.76
N HIS A 22 5.53 4.05 4.71
CA HIS A 22 5.02 4.48 3.39
C HIS A 22 3.77 3.68 3.08
N ILE A 23 2.78 4.33 2.50
CA ILE A 23 1.60 3.63 1.99
C ILE A 23 1.38 4.10 0.56
N SER A 24 1.25 3.15 -0.36
CA SER A 24 0.96 3.42 -1.77
C SER A 24 -0.02 2.39 -2.32
N ILE A 25 -0.59 2.69 -3.50
CA ILE A 25 -1.55 1.83 -4.17
C ILE A 25 -1.01 1.54 -5.56
N ASN A 26 -0.89 0.25 -5.88
CA ASN A 26 -0.58 -0.15 -7.24
C ASN A 26 -1.89 -0.20 -8.04
N ILE A 27 -2.07 0.73 -8.98
CA ILE A 27 -3.31 0.86 -9.75
C ILE A 27 -3.56 -0.38 -10.64
N ASN A 28 -2.50 -1.03 -11.14
CA ASN A 28 -2.61 -2.20 -12.02
C ASN A 28 -3.06 -3.47 -11.28
N SER A 29 -2.77 -3.56 -9.98
CA SER A 29 -3.20 -4.70 -9.15
C SER A 29 -4.29 -4.35 -8.14
N THR A 30 -4.54 -3.06 -7.94
CA THR A 30 -5.36 -2.44 -6.90
C THR A 30 -4.89 -2.72 -5.47
N LYS A 31 -3.73 -3.37 -5.31
CA LYS A 31 -3.19 -3.73 -3.99
C LYS A 31 -2.62 -2.51 -3.29
N THR A 32 -2.79 -2.49 -1.98
CA THR A 32 -2.17 -1.48 -1.12
C THR A 32 -0.82 -1.99 -0.65
N LEU A 33 0.23 -1.24 -0.94
CA LEU A 33 1.57 -1.48 -0.41
C LEU A 33 1.75 -0.69 0.88
N ILE A 34 2.17 -1.38 1.94
CA ILE A 34 2.65 -0.75 3.17
C ILE A 34 4.13 -1.07 3.32
N GLN A 35 4.98 -0.05 3.35
CA GLN A 35 6.41 -0.18 3.61
C GLN A 35 6.73 0.41 4.98
N ARG A 36 7.64 -0.23 5.71
CA ARG A 36 8.18 0.28 6.97
C ARG A 36 9.66 -0.05 7.03
N LYS A 37 10.51 0.97 6.95
CA LYS A 37 11.97 0.82 6.87
C LYS A 37 12.35 -0.08 5.68
N GLN A 38 13.02 -1.19 5.94
CA GLN A 38 13.44 -2.20 4.95
C GLN A 38 12.41 -3.32 4.75
N ARG A 39 11.24 -3.23 5.40
CA ARG A 39 10.18 -4.24 5.32
C ARG A 39 9.02 -3.70 4.52
N TYR A 40 8.29 -4.58 3.87
CA TYR A 40 7.05 -4.24 3.22
C TYR A 40 6.02 -5.34 3.31
N THR A 41 4.78 -5.01 3.00
CA THR A 41 3.71 -5.97 2.86
C THR A 41 2.71 -5.51 1.79
N TYR A 42 2.01 -6.47 1.20
CA TYR A 42 0.79 -6.18 0.45
C TYR A 42 -0.40 -6.37 1.37
N TRP A 43 -1.23 -5.33 1.46
CA TRP A 43 -2.51 -5.37 2.13
C TRP A 43 -3.66 -5.41 1.12
N ALA A 44 -4.86 -5.61 1.64
CA ALA A 44 -6.11 -5.63 0.88
C ALA A 44 -6.26 -4.35 0.03
N SER A 45 -7.00 -4.46 -1.08
CA SER A 45 -7.28 -3.31 -1.93
C SER A 45 -8.09 -2.26 -1.18
N LEU A 46 -7.79 -0.98 -1.36
CA LEU A 46 -8.73 0.07 -0.92
C LEU A 46 -9.96 0.17 -1.82
N TYR A 47 -9.92 -0.45 -3.01
CA TYR A 47 -10.95 -0.36 -4.03
C TYR A 47 -11.70 -1.69 -4.15
N LEU A 48 -13.02 -1.63 -4.03
CA LEU A 48 -13.91 -2.79 -4.12
C LEU A 48 -14.98 -2.55 -5.17
N ASP A 49 -15.48 -3.62 -5.76
CA ASP A 49 -16.68 -3.50 -6.59
C ASP A 49 -17.92 -3.21 -5.72
N LYS A 50 -19.06 -3.03 -6.39
CA LYS A 50 -20.35 -2.75 -5.73
C LYS A 50 -20.82 -3.85 -4.77
N HIS A 51 -20.25 -5.05 -4.85
CA HIS A 51 -20.55 -6.19 -3.99
C HIS A 51 -19.54 -6.34 -2.85
N GLY A 52 -18.52 -5.48 -2.78
CA GLY A 52 -17.47 -5.56 -1.76
C GLY A 52 -16.37 -6.56 -2.11
N GLU A 53 -16.28 -7.01 -3.37
CA GLU A 53 -15.25 -7.94 -3.81
C GLU A 53 -14.04 -7.21 -4.39
N GLU A 54 -12.85 -7.79 -4.17
CA GLU A 54 -11.63 -7.33 -4.85
C GLU A 54 -11.61 -7.79 -6.31
N ASP A 55 -10.96 -7.01 -7.16
CA ASP A 55 -10.63 -7.41 -8.53
C ASP A 55 -9.11 -7.49 -8.69
N ILE A 56 -8.54 -8.59 -8.18
CA ILE A 56 -7.10 -8.83 -8.14
C ILE A 56 -6.53 -8.75 -9.56
N ASN A 57 -5.55 -7.87 -9.76
CA ASN A 57 -4.92 -7.64 -11.08
C ASN A 57 -5.92 -7.21 -12.16
N LEU A 58 -7.05 -6.61 -11.75
CA LEU A 58 -8.09 -6.10 -12.65
C LEU A 58 -8.60 -7.15 -13.65
N ARG A 59 -8.56 -8.44 -13.28
CA ARG A 59 -8.86 -9.56 -14.19
C ARG A 59 -10.32 -9.63 -14.61
N ARG A 60 -11.24 -9.16 -13.76
CA ARG A 60 -12.69 -9.22 -14.00
C ARG A 60 -13.20 -7.99 -14.74
N GLY A 61 -12.44 -6.90 -14.75
CA GLY A 61 -12.82 -5.63 -15.38
C GLY A 61 -14.01 -4.97 -14.69
N ARG A 62 -14.16 -5.13 -13.37
CA ARG A 62 -15.25 -4.48 -12.61
C ARG A 62 -14.91 -3.02 -12.34
N ILE A 63 -15.93 -2.17 -12.30
CA ILE A 63 -15.77 -0.81 -11.76
C ILE A 63 -15.54 -0.94 -10.26
N LEU A 64 -14.47 -0.33 -9.78
CA LEU A 64 -14.11 -0.33 -8.38
C LEU A 64 -14.30 1.05 -7.77
N TYR A 65 -14.68 1.05 -6.50
CA TYR A 65 -14.96 2.24 -5.71
C TYR A 65 -14.12 2.20 -4.45
N LEU A 66 -13.67 3.38 -4.02
CA LEU A 66 -12.95 3.51 -2.75
C LEU A 66 -13.86 3.05 -1.61
N ASN A 67 -13.41 2.03 -0.87
CA ASN A 67 -14.11 1.56 0.31
C ASN A 67 -13.71 2.40 1.53
N GLU A 68 -14.61 3.26 2.00
CA GLU A 68 -14.33 4.15 3.14
C GLU A 68 -13.95 3.40 4.41
N ASN A 69 -14.54 2.22 4.65
CA ASN A 69 -14.25 1.46 5.86
C ASN A 69 -12.81 0.93 5.86
N ARG A 70 -12.33 0.42 4.71
CA ARG A 70 -10.93 0.02 4.56
C ARG A 70 -9.98 1.21 4.69
N LEU A 71 -10.34 2.36 4.12
CA LEU A 71 -9.54 3.58 4.25
C LEU A 71 -9.46 4.05 5.72
N LYS A 72 -10.59 4.11 6.43
CA LYS A 72 -10.65 4.49 7.85
C LYS A 72 -9.81 3.54 8.71
N LEU A 73 -9.90 2.25 8.45
CA LEU A 73 -9.14 1.23 9.17
C LEU A 73 -7.64 1.38 8.93
N LEU A 74 -7.21 1.57 7.67
CA LEU A 74 -5.81 1.83 7.34
C LEU A 74 -5.29 3.11 7.98
N TYR A 75 -6.07 4.18 7.91
CA TYR A 75 -5.72 5.48 8.50
C TYR A 75 -5.58 5.39 10.03
N SER A 76 -6.51 4.70 10.69
CA SER A 76 -6.45 4.49 12.14
C SER A 76 -5.20 3.71 12.55
N ALA A 77 -4.87 2.63 11.83
CA ALA A 77 -3.67 1.83 12.07
C ALA A 77 -2.38 2.62 11.79
N TRP A 78 -2.39 3.51 10.79
CA TRP A 78 -1.27 4.39 10.50
C TRP A 78 -1.02 5.38 11.64
N ILE A 79 -2.04 6.11 12.09
CA ILE A 79 -1.89 7.10 13.18
C ILE A 79 -1.52 6.44 14.49
N SER A 80 -2.08 5.27 14.79
CA SER A 80 -1.76 4.55 16.02
C SER A 80 -0.42 3.81 15.96
N THR A 81 0.37 3.97 14.88
CA THR A 81 1.63 3.26 14.62
C THR A 81 1.52 1.73 14.64
N ASN A 82 0.31 1.21 14.43
CA ASN A 82 -0.06 -0.18 14.66
C ASN A 82 -0.23 -0.97 13.36
N LEU A 83 0.50 -0.56 12.31
CA LEU A 83 0.47 -1.23 11.01
C LEU A 83 0.97 -2.67 11.06
N ASP A 84 1.81 -3.01 12.04
CA ASP A 84 2.28 -4.38 12.23
C ASP A 84 1.14 -5.34 12.61
N GLN A 85 0.07 -4.86 13.24
CA GLN A 85 -1.12 -5.67 13.54
C GLN A 85 -2.09 -5.76 12.36
N LEU A 86 -1.99 -4.82 11.41
CA LEU A 86 -2.80 -4.82 10.20
C LEU A 86 -2.38 -5.93 9.22
N THR A 87 -1.12 -6.36 9.30
CA THR A 87 -0.52 -7.36 8.43
C THR A 87 0.45 -8.27 9.17
N ASN A 88 0.20 -9.58 9.07
CA ASN A 88 1.08 -10.58 9.66
C ASN A 88 2.20 -11.06 8.71
N ARG A 89 2.35 -10.45 7.52
CA ARG A 89 3.27 -10.94 6.48
C ARG A 89 4.15 -9.82 5.95
N TRP A 90 5.25 -9.57 6.65
CA TRP A 90 6.28 -8.64 6.20
C TRP A 90 7.36 -9.38 5.40
N SER A 91 7.71 -8.82 4.25
CA SER A 91 8.82 -9.25 3.41
C SER A 91 9.97 -8.25 3.51
N THR A 92 11.20 -8.73 3.35
CA THR A 92 12.44 -7.93 3.31
C THR A 92 13.18 -8.03 1.98
N ASP A 93 12.62 -8.77 1.02
CA ASP A 93 13.22 -8.95 -0.30
C ASP A 93 13.29 -7.62 -1.06
N GLN A 94 14.01 -7.58 -2.18
CA GLN A 94 13.94 -6.41 -3.04
C GLN A 94 12.51 -6.24 -3.56
N PHE A 95 12.08 -4.99 -3.66
CA PHE A 95 10.73 -4.64 -4.07
C PHE A 95 10.62 -4.78 -5.59
N ASP A 96 9.98 -5.86 -6.05
CA ASP A 96 9.74 -6.07 -7.49
C ASP A 96 8.58 -5.15 -7.94
N PHE A 97 8.88 -4.24 -8.87
CA PHE A 97 7.92 -3.32 -9.51
C PHE A 97 7.23 -3.95 -10.71
#